data_AF-A0A376P1C1-F1
#
_entry.id   AF-A0A376P1C1-F1
#
_cell.length_a   1.000
_cell.length_b   1.000
_cell.length_c   1.000
_cell.angle_alpha   90.00
_cell.angle_beta   90.00
_cell.angle_gamma   90.00
#
_symmetry.space_group_name_H-M   'P 1'
#
loop_
_entity.id
_entity.type
_entity.pdbx_description
1 polymer ?
#
loop_
_entity_poly.entity_id
_entity_poly.type
_entity_poly.pdbx_seq_one_letter_code
_entity_poly.pdbx_strand_id
1 'polypeptide(L)'
;MKLTNPEVTVHLEVEDDRLLLIKGRYEGIGGFPIGTQEDVLSLISGGFDSGVSSYMLMRRGCRVHYCFFNLGGAAHEIGVRQVAHYLWNRFWQLPPRAFCRY
;
A
#
# COMPACT_ATOMS: atom_id res chain seq x y z
N MET A 1 29.98 -28.03 12.91
CA MET A 1 29.11 -27.47 11.86
C MET A 1 28.68 -26.07 12.32
N LYS A 2 29.08 -24.99 11.63
CA LYS A 2 28.74 -23.61 12.02
C LYS A 2 27.41 -23.22 11.36
N LEU A 3 26.32 -23.25 12.12
CA LEU A 3 24.97 -22.96 11.63
C LEU A 3 24.60 -21.46 11.72
N THR A 4 25.39 -20.66 12.43
CA THR A 4 25.06 -19.26 12.75
C THR A 4 25.46 -18.25 11.67
N ASN A 5 26.40 -18.57 10.78
CA ASN A 5 26.81 -17.66 9.71
C ASN A 5 27.44 -18.40 8.52
N PRO A 6 26.63 -19.14 7.73
CA PRO A 6 27.11 -19.79 6.51
C PRO A 6 27.44 -18.77 5.41
N GLU A 7 28.52 -19.02 4.66
CA GLU A 7 28.88 -18.20 3.49
C GLU A 7 27.87 -18.36 2.33
N VAL A 8 27.23 -19.53 2.24
CA VAL A 8 26.19 -19.84 1.26
C VAL A 8 25.05 -20.58 1.96
N THR A 9 23.84 -20.04 1.87
CA THR A 9 22.61 -20.73 2.32
C THR A 9 21.80 -21.13 1.10
N VAL A 10 21.59 -22.45 0.92
CA VAL A 10 20.74 -22.98 -0.14
C VAL A 10 19.39 -23.31 0.46
N HIS A 11 18.36 -22.59 0.06
CA HIS A 11 16.99 -22.83 0.49
C HIS A 11 16.28 -23.74 -0.53
N LEU A 12 15.85 -24.90 -0.06
CA LEU A 12 15.11 -25.90 -0.84
C LEU A 12 13.74 -26.09 -0.20
N GLU A 13 12.70 -26.15 -1.03
CA GLU A 13 11.32 -26.45 -0.62
C GLU A 13 10.82 -27.63 -1.44
N VAL A 14 10.18 -28.61 -0.78
CA VAL A 14 9.64 -29.81 -1.44
C VAL A 14 8.13 -29.76 -1.31
N GLU A 15 7.44 -29.73 -2.45
CA GLU A 15 5.98 -29.68 -2.55
C GLU A 15 5.54 -30.58 -3.72
N ASP A 16 4.57 -31.48 -3.49
CA ASP A 16 4.03 -32.41 -4.50
C ASP A 16 5.07 -33.13 -5.38
N ASP A 17 6.07 -33.77 -4.74
CA ASP A 17 7.22 -34.44 -5.40
C ASP A 17 8.09 -33.53 -6.28
N ARG A 18 7.97 -32.20 -6.14
CA ARG A 18 8.80 -31.20 -6.82
C ARG A 18 9.77 -30.54 -5.85
N LEU A 19 11.00 -30.34 -6.31
CA LEU A 19 12.03 -29.60 -5.59
C LEU A 19 12.10 -28.17 -6.13
N LEU A 20 11.82 -27.19 -5.28
CA LEU A 20 11.92 -25.77 -5.56
C LEU A 20 13.21 -25.22 -4.96
N LEU A 21 14.08 -24.67 -5.80
CA LEU A 21 15.29 -23.97 -5.38
C LEU A 21 14.99 -22.47 -5.23
N ILE A 22 15.02 -21.98 -3.99
CA ILE A 22 14.78 -20.56 -3.69
C ILE A 22 16.09 -19.80 -3.88
N LYS A 23 16.18 -19.01 -4.95
CA LYS A 23 17.35 -18.16 -5.28
C LYS A 23 17.42 -16.87 -4.46
N GLY A 24 16.29 -16.40 -3.93
CA GLY A 24 16.20 -15.17 -3.16
C GLY A 24 14.81 -14.98 -2.59
N ARG A 25 14.73 -14.32 -1.43
CA ARG A 25 13.49 -13.85 -0.82
C ARG A 25 13.54 -12.33 -0.78
N TYR A 26 12.51 -11.69 -1.31
CA TYR A 26 12.38 -10.24 -1.32
C TYR A 26 11.23 -9.85 -0.40
N GLU A 27 11.50 -8.93 0.51
CA GLU A 27 10.45 -8.40 1.37
C GLU A 27 9.50 -7.51 0.55
N GLY A 28 8.22 -7.86 0.58
CA GLY A 28 7.17 -7.01 0.05
C GLY A 28 6.85 -5.85 1.00
N ILE A 29 5.83 -5.06 0.65
CA ILE A 29 5.33 -3.95 1.46
C ILE A 29 4.80 -4.42 2.84
N GLY A 30 4.48 -5.72 2.95
CA GLY A 30 3.86 -6.33 4.12
C GLY A 30 2.46 -5.77 4.38
N GLY A 31 1.95 -6.01 5.58
CA GLY A 31 0.59 -5.63 5.96
C GLY A 31 -0.45 -6.67 5.55
N PHE A 32 -1.72 -6.26 5.53
CA PHE A 32 -2.83 -7.14 5.19
C PHE A 32 -3.26 -6.98 3.74
N PRO A 33 -3.78 -8.05 3.11
CA PRO A 33 -4.42 -7.94 1.82
C PRO A 33 -5.51 -6.88 1.88
N ILE A 34 -5.47 -6.01 0.89
CA ILE A 34 -6.37 -4.90 0.77
C ILE A 34 -7.83 -5.39 0.58
N GLY A 35 -8.76 -4.82 1.33
CA GLY A 35 -10.18 -5.17 1.32
C GLY A 35 -10.60 -6.25 2.32
N THR A 36 -9.64 -6.77 3.11
CA THR A 36 -9.91 -7.64 4.27
C THR A 36 -10.59 -6.91 5.41
N GLN A 37 -10.32 -5.60 5.55
CA GLN A 37 -10.99 -4.72 6.49
C GLN A 37 -12.08 -3.89 5.81
N GLU A 38 -12.93 -3.27 6.63
CA GLU A 38 -14.00 -2.38 6.17
C GLU A 38 -13.48 -1.12 5.47
N ASP A 39 -14.41 -0.45 4.78
CA ASP A 39 -14.16 0.78 4.04
C ASP A 39 -14.02 1.95 5.02
N VAL A 40 -13.01 2.79 4.80
CA VAL A 40 -12.72 3.96 5.63
C VAL A 40 -12.64 5.22 4.78
N LEU A 41 -13.11 6.34 5.32
CA LEU A 41 -12.98 7.65 4.69
C LEU A 41 -11.78 8.39 5.29
N SER A 42 -10.83 8.77 4.45
CA SER A 42 -9.66 9.57 4.84
C SER A 42 -9.82 11.00 4.33
N LEU A 43 -9.63 11.96 5.24
CA LEU A 43 -9.52 13.36 4.91
C LEU A 43 -8.12 13.63 4.35
N ILE A 44 -8.06 14.04 3.08
CA ILE A 44 -6.80 14.38 2.42
C ILE A 44 -6.74 15.89 2.22
N SER A 45 -5.68 16.53 2.69
CA SER A 45 -5.50 17.98 2.62
C SER A 45 -4.47 18.43 1.58
N GLY A 46 -3.81 17.48 0.91
CA GLY A 46 -2.64 17.74 0.06
C GLY A 46 -1.34 17.93 0.85
N GLY A 47 -1.40 17.94 2.18
CA GLY A 47 -0.23 17.87 3.05
C GLY A 47 0.32 16.44 3.18
N PHE A 48 1.60 16.32 3.53
CA PHE A 48 2.32 15.05 3.67
C PHE A 48 1.64 14.09 4.66
N ASP A 49 1.25 14.59 5.84
CA ASP A 49 0.72 13.77 6.93
C ASP A 49 -0.55 13.01 6.53
N SER A 50 -1.45 13.67 5.80
CA SER A 50 -2.71 13.08 5.34
C SER A 50 -2.50 11.95 4.32
N GLY A 51 -1.42 12.01 3.54
CA GLY A 51 -1.03 10.93 2.64
C GLY A 51 -0.44 9.73 3.40
N VAL A 52 0.38 10.00 4.41
CA VAL A 52 0.98 8.96 5.26
C VAL A 52 -0.08 8.23 6.06
N SER A 53 -1.04 8.93 6.68
CA SER A 53 -2.12 8.32 7.44
C SER A 53 -3.00 7.42 6.55
N SER A 54 -3.32 7.88 5.35
CA SER A 54 -4.07 7.11 4.35
C SER A 54 -3.32 5.83 3.97
N TYR A 55 -2.02 5.92 3.72
CA TYR A 55 -1.19 4.75 3.42
C TYR A 55 -1.12 3.76 4.61
N MET A 56 -1.02 4.25 5.85
CA MET A 56 -1.01 3.38 7.03
C MET A 56 -2.32 2.58 7.20
N LEU A 57 -3.46 3.14 6.80
CA LEU A 57 -4.74 2.42 6.77
C LEU A 57 -4.80 1.40 5.62
N MET A 58 -4.28 1.76 4.44
CA MET A 58 -4.16 0.81 3.32
C MET A 58 -3.28 -0.39 3.68
N ARG A 59 -2.14 -0.18 4.35
CA ARG A 59 -1.27 -1.27 4.84
C ARG A 59 -1.98 -2.18 5.85
N ARG A 60 -3.02 -1.68 6.53
CA ARG A 60 -3.84 -2.48 7.45
C ARG A 60 -4.98 -3.23 6.75
N GLY A 61 -5.07 -3.18 5.42
CA GLY A 61 -6.08 -3.89 4.65
C GLY A 61 -7.39 -3.13 4.47
N CYS A 62 -7.49 -1.87 4.92
CA CYS A 62 -8.68 -1.04 4.75
C CYS A 62 -8.79 -0.49 3.33
N ARG A 63 -10.03 -0.36 2.82
CA ARG A 63 -10.28 0.35 1.56
C ARG A 63 -10.46 1.83 1.86
N VAL A 64 -9.47 2.62 1.48
CA VAL A 64 -9.45 4.05 1.81
C VAL A 64 -10.10 4.85 0.69
N HIS A 65 -11.19 5.52 1.03
CA HIS A 65 -11.83 6.56 0.22
C HIS A 65 -11.26 7.93 0.59
N TYR A 66 -11.18 8.84 -0.38
CA TYR A 66 -10.63 10.17 -0.15
C TYR A 66 -11.74 11.23 -0.14
N CYS A 67 -11.71 12.07 0.90
CA CYS A 67 -12.53 13.27 1.01
C CYS A 67 -11.61 14.48 1.13
N PHE A 68 -11.80 15.46 0.24
CA PHE A 68 -11.02 16.70 0.20
C PHE A 68 -11.97 17.89 0.29
N PHE A 69 -11.62 18.85 1.15
CA PHE A 69 -12.31 20.13 1.26
C PHE A 69 -11.54 21.21 0.51
N ASN A 70 -12.17 21.80 -0.51
CA ASN A 70 -11.49 22.79 -1.34
C ASN A 70 -11.48 24.19 -0.70
N LEU A 71 -10.41 24.50 0.03
CA LEU A 71 -10.24 25.80 0.70
C LEU A 71 -9.17 26.70 0.04
N GLY A 72 -8.38 26.16 -0.90
CA GLY A 72 -7.16 26.80 -1.44
C GLY A 72 -7.20 27.12 -2.94
N GLY A 73 -8.35 26.97 -3.59
CA GLY A 73 -8.50 27.23 -5.03
C GLY A 73 -7.94 26.11 -5.93
N ALA A 74 -7.99 26.32 -7.25
CA ALA A 74 -7.77 25.27 -8.24
C ALA A 74 -6.37 24.64 -8.22
N ALA A 75 -5.32 25.42 -7.91
CA ALA A 75 -3.95 24.89 -7.84
C ALA A 75 -3.77 23.90 -6.67
N HIS A 76 -4.40 24.20 -5.52
CA HIS A 76 -4.36 23.34 -4.34
C HIS A 76 -5.11 22.02 -4.60
N GLU A 77 -6.28 22.09 -5.24
CA GLU A 77 -7.06 20.92 -5.64
C GLU A 77 -6.29 19.98 -6.58
N ILE A 78 -5.59 20.54 -7.59
CA ILE A 78 -4.79 19.74 -8.52
C ILE A 78 -3.71 18.96 -7.77
N GLY A 79 -3.01 19.61 -6.83
CA GLY A 79 -1.99 18.97 -6.01
C GLY A 79 -2.57 17.84 -5.17
N VAL A 80 -3.69 18.08 -4.48
CA VAL A 80 -4.35 17.06 -3.65
C VAL A 80 -4.77 15.86 -4.48
N ARG A 81 -5.35 16.11 -5.67
CA ARG A 81 -5.78 15.05 -6.59
C ARG A 81 -4.61 14.23 -7.11
N GLN A 82 -3.46 14.85 -7.39
CA GLN A 82 -2.25 14.14 -7.80
C GLN A 82 -1.72 13.23 -6.69
N VAL A 83 -1.72 13.68 -5.44
CA VAL A 83 -1.30 12.86 -4.29
C VAL A 83 -2.27 11.70 -4.08
N ALA A 84 -3.58 11.95 -4.09
CA ALA A 84 -4.59 10.91 -3.97
C ALA A 84 -4.43 9.85 -5.08
N HIS A 85 -4.25 10.30 -6.33
CA HIS A 85 -4.03 9.43 -7.48
C HIS A 85 -2.74 8.62 -7.37
N TYR A 86 -1.66 9.22 -6.86
CA TYR A 86 -0.40 8.53 -6.67
C TYR A 86 -0.51 7.39 -5.64
N LEU A 87 -1.08 7.66 -4.46
CA LEU A 87 -1.29 6.65 -3.42
C LEU A 87 -2.16 5.51 -3.95
N TRP A 88 -3.22 5.89 -4.64
CA TRP A 88 -4.14 4.97 -5.28
C TRP A 88 -3.48 4.02 -6.29
N ASN A 89 -2.77 4.59 -7.27
CA ASN A 89 -2.14 3.85 -8.35
C ASN A 89 -1.02 2.94 -7.82
N ARG A 90 -0.31 3.39 -6.79
CA ARG A 90 0.82 2.65 -6.23
C ARG A 90 0.39 1.50 -5.33
N PHE A 91 -0.66 1.67 -4.53
CA PHE A 91 -0.98 0.73 -3.46
C PHE A 91 -2.29 -0.04 -3.63
N TRP A 92 -3.22 0.37 -4.50
CA TRP A 92 -4.56 -0.22 -4.55
C TRP A 92 -4.98 -0.79 -5.92
N GLN A 93 -4.75 -0.08 -7.04
CA GLN A 93 -4.96 -0.56 -8.43
C GLN A 93 -6.41 -0.93 -8.90
N LEU A 94 -7.50 -0.77 -8.11
CA LEU A 94 -8.91 -1.05 -8.51
C LEU A 94 -9.90 0.14 -8.34
N PRO A 95 -10.40 0.85 -9.37
CA PRO A 95 -10.97 2.24 -9.32
C PRO A 95 -11.71 2.70 -8.03
N PRO A 96 -11.46 3.93 -7.51
CA PRO A 96 -12.06 4.37 -6.24
C PRO A 96 -13.54 4.59 -6.49
N ARG A 97 -14.39 3.97 -5.66
CA ARG A 97 -15.83 4.19 -5.76
C ARG A 97 -16.24 5.62 -5.40
N ALA A 98 -15.38 6.38 -4.72
CA ALA A 98 -15.65 7.78 -4.39
C ALA A 98 -14.34 8.58 -4.21
N PHE A 99 -14.16 9.62 -5.05
CA PHE A 99 -13.43 10.84 -4.71
C PHE A 99 -14.50 11.91 -4.57
N CYS A 100 -14.90 12.21 -3.34
CA CYS A 100 -15.97 13.17 -3.10
C CYS A 100 -15.36 14.54 -2.81
N ARG A 101 -15.77 15.54 -3.60
CA ARG A 101 -15.38 16.93 -3.47
C ARG A 101 -16.43 17.62 -2.61
N TYR A 102 -16.02 18.14 -1.46
CA TYR A 102 -16.85 19.01 -0.61
C TYR A 102 -16.25 20.41 -0.57
#